data_AF-A0A067C6B3-F1
#
_entry.id   AF-A0A067C6B3-F1
#
_cell.length_a   1.000
_cell.length_b   1.000
_cell.length_c   1.000
_cell.angle_alpha   90.00
_cell.angle_beta   90.00
_cell.angle_gamma   90.00
#
_symmetry.space_group_name_H-M   'P 1'
#
loop_
_entity.id
_entity.type
_entity.pdbx_description
1 polymer ?
#
loop_
_entity_poly.entity_id
_entity_poly.type
_entity_poly.pdbx_seq_one_letter_code
_entity_poly.pdbx_strand_id
1 'polypeptide(L)'
;MVRRKLHELSVLSFNLLAPCYFRHGGRLEATDASLYMRRLEALVSPMKAEKSSILCLQEYYFDERYMKRFESHFPGFTCHLAKRPGLKEDGLAIFLDSSKLTLHNYTQLDFDKAGERVAMLMHLSIPPTLLETHTHSFMERSFLLVNTHLTFPHSDINRVMRMSQIQTMLRAVHAYQAKEHLQNCPVVMCGDFNDIYDPVHNLVLEHGFRSVFSDVHGREAKITHCNHNNSEVGVDFIFARIRSKHSSRSQRPTTRFSKARSASSSSPRAATYCRAASRTRRA
;
A
#
# COMPACT_ATOMS: atom_id res chain seq x y z
N MET A 1 18.79 -6.74 -24.45
CA MET A 1 18.66 -7.69 -23.32
C MET A 1 17.21 -7.61 -22.83
N VAL A 2 16.37 -8.55 -23.24
CA VAL A 2 14.96 -8.61 -22.83
C VAL A 2 14.97 -9.03 -21.36
N ARG A 3 14.62 -8.12 -20.44
CA ARG A 3 14.31 -8.51 -19.06
C ARG A 3 13.06 -9.37 -19.13
N ARG A 4 13.21 -10.69 -19.10
CA ARG A 4 12.08 -11.60 -18.89
C ARG A 4 11.47 -11.26 -17.53
N LYS A 5 10.15 -11.08 -17.51
CA LYS A 5 9.39 -10.76 -16.31
C LYS A 5 9.52 -11.94 -15.34
N LEU A 6 10.04 -11.69 -14.14
CA LEU A 6 9.67 -12.49 -12.97
C LEU A 6 8.14 -12.65 -12.97
N HIS A 7 7.62 -13.82 -12.58
CA HIS A 7 6.17 -14.03 -12.41
C HIS A 7 5.55 -12.78 -11.79
N GLU A 8 4.52 -12.20 -12.43
CA GLU A 8 4.03 -10.87 -12.07
C GLU A 8 3.51 -10.88 -10.63
N LEU A 9 4.27 -10.24 -9.74
CA LEU A 9 3.79 -9.83 -8.44
C LEU A 9 2.75 -8.73 -8.67
N SER A 10 1.51 -9.01 -8.29
CA SER A 10 0.38 -8.07 -8.37
C SER A 10 -0.14 -7.77 -6.97
N VAL A 11 -0.33 -6.48 -6.70
CA VAL A 11 -0.82 -5.96 -5.42
C VAL A 11 -2.07 -5.14 -5.69
N LEU A 12 -3.16 -5.47 -5.01
CA LEU A 12 -4.40 -4.71 -4.97
C LEU A 12 -4.48 -3.99 -3.63
N SER A 13 -4.74 -2.68 -3.64
CA SER A 13 -5.08 -1.90 -2.44
C SER A 13 -6.51 -1.41 -2.59
N PHE A 14 -7.36 -1.62 -1.58
CA PHE A 14 -8.75 -1.22 -1.68
C PHE A 14 -9.42 -1.01 -0.32
N ASN A 15 -9.97 0.19 -0.11
CA ASN A 15 -10.84 0.50 1.01
C ASN A 15 -12.25 -0.05 0.72
N LEU A 16 -12.70 -0.98 1.55
CA LEU A 16 -13.95 -1.71 1.35
C LEU A 16 -15.21 -0.93 1.74
N LEU A 17 -15.06 0.18 2.46
CA LEU A 17 -16.13 0.86 3.17
C LEU A 17 -16.86 -0.09 4.14
N ALA A 18 -16.53 -0.06 5.43
CA ALA A 18 -17.11 -1.03 6.37
C ALA A 18 -18.63 -0.82 6.51
N PRO A 19 -19.44 -1.90 6.61
CA PRO A 19 -20.88 -1.80 6.84
C PRO A 19 -21.29 -0.97 8.07
N CYS A 20 -20.44 -0.89 9.10
CA CYS A 20 -20.66 -0.06 10.27
C CYS A 20 -20.50 1.45 10.02
N TYR A 21 -20.03 1.85 8.84
CA TYR A 21 -19.93 3.24 8.41
C TYR A 21 -20.88 3.60 7.26
N PHE A 22 -21.30 2.62 6.47
CA PHE A 22 -22.17 2.89 5.33
C PHE A 22 -23.63 3.10 5.73
N ARG A 23 -24.21 4.22 5.29
CA ARG A 23 -25.62 4.56 5.50
C ARG A 23 -26.33 4.73 4.17
N HIS A 24 -27.49 4.10 4.05
CA HIS A 24 -28.37 4.26 2.90
C HIS A 24 -29.80 4.53 3.39
N GLY A 25 -30.41 5.63 2.94
CA GLY A 25 -31.75 6.04 3.41
C GLY A 25 -31.83 6.27 4.93
N GLY A 26 -30.74 6.76 5.55
CA GLY A 26 -30.65 6.99 6.99
C GLY A 26 -30.38 5.73 7.85
N ARG A 27 -30.51 4.53 7.28
CA ARG A 27 -30.24 3.26 7.96
C ARG A 27 -28.79 2.82 7.79
N LEU A 28 -28.18 2.33 8.87
CA LEU A 28 -26.83 1.78 8.84
C LEU A 28 -26.83 0.37 8.24
N GLU A 29 -25.96 0.11 7.28
CA GLU A 29 -25.91 -1.16 6.55
C GLU A 29 -25.62 -2.36 7.47
N ALA A 30 -24.77 -2.20 8.48
CA ALA A 30 -24.47 -3.23 9.49
C ALA A 30 -25.73 -3.78 10.21
N THR A 31 -26.85 -3.05 10.22
CA THR A 31 -28.11 -3.49 10.83
C THR A 31 -28.92 -4.47 9.97
N ASP A 32 -28.44 -4.80 8.76
CA ASP A 32 -29.08 -5.73 7.85
C ASP A 32 -28.04 -6.59 7.13
N ALA A 33 -27.92 -7.84 7.57
CA ALA A 33 -26.99 -8.80 6.99
C ALA A 33 -27.21 -9.08 5.51
N SER A 34 -28.45 -8.96 5.02
CA SER A 34 -28.73 -9.18 3.61
C SER A 34 -28.09 -8.10 2.73
N LEU A 35 -27.98 -6.86 3.23
CA LEU A 35 -27.41 -5.73 2.51
C LEU A 35 -25.89 -5.83 2.43
N TYR A 36 -25.21 -5.94 3.58
CA TYR A 36 -23.75 -5.99 3.56
C TYR A 36 -23.22 -7.27 2.90
N MET A 37 -23.94 -8.40 2.98
CA MET A 37 -23.56 -9.62 2.27
C MET A 37 -23.71 -9.45 0.76
N ARG A 38 -24.79 -8.81 0.28
CA ARG A 38 -24.95 -8.50 -1.15
C ARG A 38 -23.82 -7.60 -1.65
N ARG A 39 -23.45 -6.58 -0.87
CA ARG A 39 -22.34 -5.68 -1.23
C ARG A 39 -21.00 -6.42 -1.22
N LEU A 40 -20.75 -7.29 -0.25
CA LEU A 40 -19.57 -8.16 -0.22
C LEU A 40 -19.44 -8.95 -1.52
N GLU A 41 -20.50 -9.62 -1.99
CA GLU A 41 -20.46 -10.38 -3.26
C GLU A 41 -20.11 -9.48 -4.45
N ALA A 42 -20.69 -8.27 -4.49
CA ALA A 42 -20.42 -7.29 -5.55
C ALA A 42 -18.97 -6.78 -5.52
N LEU A 43 -18.37 -6.63 -4.32
CA LEU A 43 -16.98 -6.22 -4.15
C LEU A 43 -15.99 -7.34 -4.50
N VAL A 44 -16.28 -8.58 -4.12
CA VAL A 44 -15.40 -9.72 -4.34
C VAL A 44 -15.24 -10.05 -5.83
N SER A 45 -16.31 -9.90 -6.63
CA SER A 45 -16.30 -10.25 -8.05
C SER A 45 -15.18 -9.54 -8.86
N PRO A 46 -15.05 -8.20 -8.84
CA PRO A 46 -13.94 -7.53 -9.51
C PRO A 46 -12.57 -7.86 -8.89
N MET A 47 -12.46 -8.01 -7.56
CA MET A 47 -11.18 -8.40 -6.94
C MET A 47 -10.65 -9.74 -7.44
N LYS A 48 -11.54 -10.72 -7.67
CA LYS A 48 -11.15 -12.00 -8.26
C LYS A 48 -10.69 -11.85 -9.71
N ALA A 49 -11.33 -10.96 -10.47
CA ALA A 49 -10.98 -10.71 -11.86
C ALA A 49 -9.56 -10.13 -12.02
N GLU A 50 -9.11 -9.33 -11.05
CA GLU A 50 -7.75 -8.78 -11.02
C GLU A 50 -6.65 -9.84 -10.83
N LYS A 51 -7.00 -11.04 -10.32
CA LYS A 51 -6.04 -12.15 -10.08
C LYS A 51 -4.79 -11.72 -9.30
N SER A 52 -4.98 -10.80 -8.36
CA SER A 52 -3.89 -10.21 -7.57
C SER A 52 -3.29 -11.24 -6.61
N SER A 53 -1.96 -11.21 -6.47
CA SER A 53 -1.21 -12.09 -5.55
C SER A 53 -1.29 -11.61 -4.10
N ILE A 54 -1.57 -10.32 -3.90
CA ILE A 54 -1.72 -9.66 -2.59
C ILE A 54 -2.96 -8.78 -2.64
N LEU A 55 -3.85 -8.91 -1.65
CA LEU A 55 -4.95 -7.98 -1.43
C LEU A 55 -4.72 -7.23 -0.11
N CYS A 56 -4.44 -5.93 -0.17
CA CYS A 56 -4.33 -5.03 0.97
C CYS A 56 -5.66 -4.29 1.13
N LEU A 57 -6.43 -4.64 2.15
CA LEU A 57 -7.78 -4.14 2.35
C LEU A 57 -7.85 -3.22 3.57
N GLN A 58 -8.55 -2.10 3.41
CA GLN A 58 -8.88 -1.16 4.49
C GLN A 58 -10.37 -1.19 4.76
N GLU A 59 -10.78 -0.75 5.96
CA GLU A 59 -12.17 -0.85 6.43
C GLU A 59 -12.76 -2.27 6.30
N TYR A 60 -11.92 -3.28 6.54
CA TYR A 60 -12.36 -4.66 6.60
C TYR A 60 -13.21 -4.85 7.86
N TYR A 61 -14.43 -5.36 7.70
CA TYR A 61 -15.40 -5.42 8.80
C TYR A 61 -15.18 -6.64 9.69
N PHE A 62 -14.95 -6.39 10.99
CA PHE A 62 -14.71 -7.41 12.02
C PHE A 62 -16.02 -7.95 12.59
N ASP A 63 -16.88 -8.42 11.71
CA ASP A 63 -18.05 -9.25 12.02
C ASP A 63 -17.77 -10.68 11.57
N GLU A 64 -18.03 -11.66 12.44
CA GLU A 64 -17.69 -13.07 12.20
C GLU A 64 -18.29 -13.61 10.90
N ARG A 65 -19.54 -13.24 10.58
CA ARG A 65 -20.22 -13.73 9.38
C ARG A 65 -19.63 -13.09 8.14
N TYR A 66 -19.36 -11.78 8.18
CA TYR A 66 -18.70 -11.04 7.10
C TYR A 66 -17.32 -11.64 6.81
N MET A 67 -16.47 -11.80 7.83
CA MET A 67 -15.11 -12.30 7.67
C MET A 67 -15.10 -13.71 7.10
N LYS A 68 -15.89 -14.64 7.68
CA LYS A 68 -15.99 -16.02 7.20
C LYS A 68 -16.46 -16.08 5.75
N ARG A 69 -17.43 -15.24 5.38
CA ARG A 69 -17.91 -15.18 4.00
C ARG A 69 -16.84 -14.64 3.07
N PHE A 70 -16.18 -13.54 3.42
CA PHE A 70 -15.13 -12.93 2.62
C PHE A 70 -13.96 -13.91 2.39
N GLU A 71 -13.47 -14.55 3.45
CA GLU A 71 -12.39 -15.54 3.37
C GLU A 71 -12.75 -16.75 2.51
N SER A 72 -14.00 -17.21 2.55
CA SER A 72 -14.47 -18.33 1.73
C SER A 72 -14.34 -18.10 0.22
N HIS A 73 -14.23 -16.83 -0.21
CA HIS A 73 -14.02 -16.50 -1.60
C HIS A 73 -12.57 -16.65 -2.07
N PHE A 74 -11.60 -16.76 -1.16
CA PHE A 74 -10.17 -16.84 -1.45
C PHE A 74 -9.51 -18.07 -0.80
N PRO A 75 -9.95 -19.31 -1.10
CA PRO A 75 -9.49 -20.53 -0.40
C PRO A 75 -8.00 -20.87 -0.61
N GLY A 76 -7.33 -20.24 -1.58
CA GLY A 76 -5.88 -20.38 -1.81
C GLY A 76 -5.03 -19.27 -1.18
N PHE A 77 -5.63 -18.42 -0.35
CA PHE A 77 -4.97 -17.28 0.26
C PHE A 77 -4.86 -17.48 1.78
N THR A 78 -3.76 -17.06 2.39
CA THR A 78 -3.72 -16.81 3.84
C THR A 78 -4.31 -15.45 4.14
N CYS A 79 -5.06 -15.34 5.23
CA CYS A 79 -5.68 -14.10 5.69
C CYS A 79 -4.99 -13.62 6.98
N HIS A 80 -4.56 -12.36 7.01
CA HIS A 80 -3.96 -11.73 8.17
C HIS A 80 -4.73 -10.46 8.52
N LEU A 81 -5.14 -10.33 9.78
CA LEU A 81 -6.06 -9.31 10.24
C LEU A 81 -5.42 -8.40 11.28
N ALA A 82 -5.73 -7.11 11.23
CA ALA A 82 -5.39 -6.14 12.27
C ALA A 82 -6.60 -5.27 12.57
N LYS A 83 -7.28 -5.52 13.70
CA LYS A 83 -8.45 -4.75 14.12
C LYS A 83 -8.00 -3.39 14.62
N ARG A 84 -8.74 -2.33 14.29
CA ARG A 84 -8.52 -1.04 14.93
C ARG A 84 -8.84 -1.12 16.43
N PRO A 85 -8.09 -0.40 17.28
CA PRO A 85 -8.31 -0.43 18.72
C PRO A 85 -9.63 0.26 19.11
N GLY A 86 -10.01 0.12 20.38
CA GLY A 86 -11.20 0.75 20.94
C GLY A 86 -12.49 0.06 20.50
N LEU A 87 -13.52 0.87 20.25
CA LEU A 87 -14.86 0.40 19.84
C LEU A 87 -15.00 0.27 18.32
N LYS A 88 -13.91 0.38 17.57
CA LYS A 88 -13.95 0.25 16.11
C LYS A 88 -14.29 -1.17 15.72
N GLU A 89 -15.17 -1.30 14.74
CA GLU A 89 -15.60 -2.60 14.20
C GLU A 89 -14.92 -2.91 12.86
N ASP A 90 -14.00 -2.07 12.41
CA ASP A 90 -13.23 -2.26 11.19
C ASP A 90 -11.73 -2.41 11.47
N GLY A 91 -10.99 -2.76 10.43
CA GLY A 91 -9.55 -2.74 10.47
C GLY A 91 -8.93 -3.03 9.11
N LEU A 92 -7.77 -3.66 9.14
CA LEU A 92 -7.04 -4.05 7.96
C LEU A 92 -7.11 -5.57 7.77
N ALA A 93 -7.13 -5.98 6.51
CA ALA A 93 -6.86 -7.35 6.12
C ALA A 93 -5.79 -7.38 5.03
N ILE A 94 -4.92 -8.39 5.09
CA ILE A 94 -4.01 -8.72 4.00
C ILE A 94 -4.24 -10.19 3.62
N PHE A 95 -4.64 -10.41 2.36
CA PHE A 95 -4.73 -11.75 1.78
C PHE A 95 -3.50 -12.01 0.90
N LEU A 96 -2.83 -13.15 1.11
CA LEU A 96 -1.63 -13.55 0.37
C LEU A 96 -1.87 -14.86 -0.38
N ASP A 97 -1.68 -14.86 -1.70
CA ASP A 97 -1.75 -16.07 -2.52
C ASP A 97 -0.65 -17.05 -2.08
N SER A 98 -1.06 -18.13 -1.41
CA SER A 98 -0.14 -19.10 -0.79
C SER A 98 0.68 -19.88 -1.82
N SER A 99 0.23 -19.90 -3.08
CA SER A 99 0.99 -20.50 -4.17
C SER A 99 2.13 -19.61 -4.68
N LYS A 100 2.11 -18.31 -4.38
CA LYS A 100 3.02 -17.30 -4.94
C LYS A 100 3.95 -16.63 -3.94
N LEU A 101 3.63 -16.70 -2.66
CA LEU A 101 4.31 -15.93 -1.62
C LEU A 101 4.60 -16.78 -0.40
N THR A 102 5.76 -16.53 0.21
CA THR A 102 6.12 -17.05 1.53
C THR A 102 6.14 -15.90 2.51
N LEU A 103 5.37 -16.03 3.59
CA LEU A 103 5.40 -15.11 4.73
C LEU A 103 6.49 -15.52 5.72
N HIS A 104 7.38 -14.60 6.06
CA HIS A 104 8.45 -14.83 7.05
C HIS A 104 8.10 -14.23 8.41
N ASN A 105 7.45 -13.06 8.40
CA ASN A 105 7.01 -12.39 9.61
C ASN A 105 5.91 -11.37 9.29
N TYR A 106 5.06 -11.07 10.25
CA TYR A 106 4.14 -9.94 10.20
C TYR A 106 4.00 -9.30 11.58
N THR A 107 3.71 -8.01 11.61
CA THR A 107 3.51 -7.26 12.85
C THR A 107 2.45 -6.19 12.63
N GLN A 108 1.51 -6.08 13.57
CA GLN A 108 0.61 -4.94 13.68
C GLN A 108 1.37 -3.79 14.34
N LEU A 109 1.29 -2.61 13.73
CA LEU A 109 1.81 -1.36 14.27
C LEU A 109 0.64 -0.54 14.81
N ASP A 110 0.67 -0.27 16.11
CA ASP A 110 -0.26 0.67 16.75
C ASP A 110 0.38 2.06 16.77
N PHE A 111 -0.42 3.09 16.50
CA PHE A 111 0.08 4.47 16.43
C PHE A 111 0.01 5.22 17.75
N ASP A 112 0.27 4.57 18.88
CA ASP A 112 0.23 5.17 20.22
C ASP A 112 -1.05 5.99 20.48
N LYS A 113 -2.21 5.42 20.10
CA LYS A 113 -3.55 6.03 20.16
C LYS A 113 -3.79 7.22 19.20
N ALA A 114 -2.88 7.55 18.28
CA ALA A 114 -3.14 8.53 17.24
C ALA A 114 -4.26 8.05 16.29
N GLY A 115 -5.47 8.59 16.49
CA GLY A 115 -6.64 8.37 15.62
C GLY A 115 -7.24 6.96 15.63
N GLU A 116 -6.88 6.11 16.60
CA GLU A 116 -7.30 4.69 16.64
C GLU A 116 -7.08 3.98 15.29
N ARG A 117 -5.93 4.26 14.66
CA ARG A 117 -5.52 3.61 13.41
C ARG A 117 -4.45 2.57 13.68
N VAL A 118 -4.25 1.70 12.69
CA VAL A 118 -3.25 0.64 12.71
C VAL A 118 -2.54 0.58 11.35
N ALA A 119 -1.37 -0.05 11.31
CA ALA A 119 -0.74 -0.53 10.09
C ALA A 119 -0.32 -1.99 10.26
N MET A 120 -0.11 -2.68 9.15
CA MET A 120 0.47 -4.02 9.13
C MET A 120 1.77 -3.96 8.34
N LEU A 121 2.87 -4.42 8.94
CA LEU A 121 4.16 -4.63 8.28
C LEU A 121 4.38 -6.14 8.10
N MET A 122 4.68 -6.56 6.88
CA MET A 122 4.97 -7.96 6.54
C MET A 122 6.32 -8.08 5.85
N HIS A 123 7.04 -9.17 6.14
CA HIS A 123 8.20 -9.61 5.38
C HIS A 123 7.81 -10.82 4.54
N LEU A 124 7.85 -10.64 3.22
CA LEU A 124 7.44 -11.62 2.23
C LEU A 124 8.61 -11.98 1.33
N SER A 125 8.57 -13.17 0.73
CA SER A 125 9.43 -13.49 -0.41
C SER A 125 8.71 -14.32 -1.47
N ILE A 126 9.22 -14.26 -2.70
CA ILE A 126 8.75 -15.10 -3.80
C ILE A 126 9.43 -16.47 -3.70
N PRO A 127 8.71 -17.61 -3.68
CA PRO A 127 9.30 -18.94 -3.64
C PRO A 127 10.34 -19.17 -4.76
N PRO A 128 11.48 -19.84 -4.49
CA PRO A 128 12.52 -20.07 -5.51
C PRO A 128 12.01 -20.86 -6.72
N THR A 129 11.01 -21.71 -6.52
CA THR A 129 10.40 -22.56 -7.55
C THR A 129 9.64 -21.78 -8.62
N LEU A 130 9.28 -20.52 -8.35
CA LEU A 130 8.58 -19.65 -9.28
C LEU A 130 9.52 -18.72 -10.06
N LEU A 131 10.83 -18.87 -9.91
CA LEU A 131 11.79 -18.02 -10.58
C LEU A 131 12.53 -18.81 -11.66
N GLU A 132 12.76 -18.16 -12.81
CA GLU A 132 13.43 -18.76 -13.97
C GLU A 132 14.84 -19.25 -13.64
N THR A 133 15.49 -18.64 -12.64
CA THR A 133 16.82 -19.04 -12.18
C THR A 133 16.80 -19.34 -10.68
N HIS A 134 17.34 -20.51 -10.31
CA HIS A 134 17.62 -20.86 -8.91
C HIS A 134 18.74 -20.02 -8.28
N THR A 135 19.22 -18.98 -8.98
CA THR A 135 20.35 -18.14 -8.56
C THR A 135 19.95 -16.93 -7.74
N HIS A 136 18.66 -16.61 -7.64
CA HIS A 136 18.21 -15.49 -6.81
C HIS A 136 18.37 -15.81 -5.33
N SER A 137 19.23 -15.05 -4.66
CA SER A 137 19.41 -15.12 -3.21
C SER A 137 18.10 -14.84 -2.48
N PHE A 138 17.99 -15.28 -1.22
CA PHE A 138 16.83 -14.96 -0.38
C PHE A 138 16.52 -13.45 -0.39
N MET A 139 17.55 -12.63 -0.24
CA MET A 139 17.45 -11.17 -0.25
C MET A 139 16.88 -10.59 -1.54
N GLU A 140 17.21 -11.15 -2.69
CA GLU A 140 16.71 -10.68 -3.98
C GLU A 140 15.24 -11.06 -4.23
N ARG A 141 14.74 -12.04 -3.48
CA ARG A 141 13.35 -12.50 -3.55
C ARG A 141 12.48 -11.90 -2.45
N SER A 142 13.09 -11.30 -1.43
CA SER A 142 12.40 -10.71 -0.28
C SER A 142 11.99 -9.27 -0.53
N PHE A 143 10.87 -8.88 0.09
CA PHE A 143 10.38 -7.51 0.16
C PHE A 143 9.57 -7.30 1.43
N LEU A 144 9.43 -6.04 1.84
CA LEU A 144 8.51 -5.65 2.90
C LEU A 144 7.22 -5.11 2.28
N LEU A 145 6.09 -5.47 2.87
CA LEU A 145 4.78 -4.95 2.53
C LEU A 145 4.21 -4.20 3.73
N VAL A 146 3.67 -3.01 3.49
CA VAL A 146 2.92 -2.26 4.49
C VAL A 146 1.52 -1.99 3.97
N ASN A 147 0.50 -2.24 4.80
CA ASN A 147 -0.87 -1.82 4.58
C ASN A 147 -1.31 -0.89 5.72
N THR A 148 -1.99 0.21 5.41
CA THR A 148 -2.53 1.11 6.43
C THR A 148 -3.81 1.82 5.97
N HIS A 149 -4.49 2.45 6.94
CA HIS A 149 -5.54 3.42 6.70
C HIS A 149 -5.31 4.58 7.67
N LEU A 150 -4.84 5.73 7.17
CA LEU A 150 -4.49 6.89 7.99
C LEU A 150 -5.72 7.64 8.53
N THR A 151 -5.52 8.53 9.49
CA THR A 151 -6.61 9.33 10.07
C THR A 151 -7.30 10.22 9.03
N PHE A 152 -8.64 10.18 8.98
CA PHE A 152 -9.44 11.04 8.11
C PHE A 152 -9.29 12.54 8.50
N PRO A 153 -9.19 13.48 7.54
CA PRO A 153 -9.01 14.91 7.79
C PRO A 153 -10.32 15.59 8.26
N HIS A 154 -10.64 15.52 9.55
CA HIS A 154 -11.74 16.32 10.11
C HIS A 154 -11.28 17.73 10.54
N SER A 155 -10.02 17.90 10.91
CA SER A 155 -9.41 19.16 11.32
C SER A 155 -7.88 19.12 11.23
N ASP A 156 -7.22 20.26 11.44
CA ASP A 156 -5.75 20.37 11.37
C ASP A 156 -5.01 19.43 12.34
N ILE A 157 -5.62 19.08 13.48
CA ILE A 157 -5.01 18.12 14.41
C ILE A 157 -4.86 16.72 13.76
N ASN A 158 -5.74 16.37 12.82
CA ASN A 158 -5.68 15.10 12.11
C ASN A 158 -4.49 15.04 11.16
N ARG A 159 -4.06 16.18 10.60
CA ARG A 159 -2.82 16.26 9.82
C ARG A 159 -1.60 15.93 10.68
N VAL A 160 -1.53 16.48 11.90
CA VAL A 160 -0.46 16.14 12.87
C VAL A 160 -0.49 14.64 13.21
N MET A 161 -1.68 14.07 13.42
CA MET A 161 -1.83 12.63 13.65
C MET A 161 -1.31 11.81 12.46
N ARG A 162 -1.70 12.14 11.22
CA ARG A 162 -1.24 11.40 10.03
C ARG A 162 0.28 11.48 9.84
N MET A 163 0.87 12.64 10.09
CA MET A 163 2.33 12.81 10.06
C MET A 163 3.02 11.89 11.09
N SER A 164 2.51 11.85 12.32
CA SER A 164 3.01 10.93 13.35
C SER A 164 2.87 9.45 12.94
N GLN A 165 1.71 9.08 12.37
CA GLN A 165 1.45 7.72 11.88
C GLN A 165 2.46 7.28 10.82
N ILE A 166 2.71 8.12 9.82
CA ILE A 166 3.68 7.82 8.76
C ILE A 166 5.11 7.79 9.27
N GLN A 167 5.49 8.70 10.18
CA GLN A 167 6.80 8.63 10.83
C GLN A 167 6.98 7.31 11.59
N THR A 168 5.96 6.84 12.29
CA THR A 168 5.98 5.54 12.98
C THR A 168 6.14 4.39 12.00
N MET A 169 5.41 4.40 10.86
CA MET A 169 5.59 3.39 9.81
C MET A 169 7.00 3.39 9.22
N LEU A 170 7.54 4.56 8.87
CA LEU A 170 8.88 4.69 8.30
C LEU A 170 9.96 4.21 9.28
N ARG A 171 9.83 4.56 10.57
CA ARG A 171 10.71 4.05 11.65
C ARG A 171 10.60 2.54 11.80
N ALA A 172 9.40 1.98 11.79
CA ALA A 172 9.17 0.55 11.93
C ALA A 172 9.80 -0.23 10.76
N VAL A 173 9.65 0.25 9.52
CA VAL A 173 10.31 -0.32 8.34
C VAL A 173 11.82 -0.30 8.51
N HIS A 174 12.41 0.84 8.89
CA HIS A 174 13.85 0.95 9.10
C HIS A 174 14.36 0.03 10.22
N ALA A 175 13.66 0.00 11.37
CA ALA A 175 14.00 -0.85 12.50
C ALA A 175 13.93 -2.34 12.14
N TYR A 176 12.89 -2.76 11.42
CA TYR A 176 12.77 -4.14 10.94
C TYR A 176 13.90 -4.50 9.95
N GLN A 177 14.22 -3.61 9.01
CA GLN A 177 15.33 -3.83 8.08
C GLN A 177 16.68 -3.96 8.79
N ALA A 178 16.93 -3.13 9.81
CA ALA A 178 18.16 -3.21 10.59
C ALA A 178 18.25 -4.50 11.40
N LYS A 179 17.16 -4.88 12.08
CA LYS A 179 17.07 -6.08 12.92
C LYS A 179 17.27 -7.36 12.12
N GLU A 180 16.62 -7.48 10.98
CA GLU A 180 16.62 -8.72 10.18
C GLU A 180 17.73 -8.73 9.10
N HIS A 181 18.67 -7.78 9.15
CA HIS A 181 19.72 -7.59 8.15
C HIS A 181 19.21 -7.50 6.71
N LEU A 182 18.06 -6.86 6.53
CA LEU A 182 17.38 -6.65 5.24
C LEU A 182 17.71 -5.27 4.65
N GLN A 183 18.94 -4.80 4.79
CA GLN A 183 19.33 -3.49 4.26
C GLN A 183 19.08 -3.46 2.75
N ASN A 184 18.39 -2.42 2.28
CA ASN A 184 17.99 -2.23 0.87
C ASN A 184 16.92 -3.19 0.32
N CYS A 185 16.32 -4.02 1.18
CA CYS A 185 15.16 -4.83 0.81
C CYS A 185 14.03 -3.91 0.28
N PRO A 186 13.43 -4.19 -0.90
CA PRO A 186 12.35 -3.40 -1.44
C PRO A 186 11.19 -3.26 -0.44
N VAL A 187 10.53 -2.10 -0.45
CA VAL A 187 9.35 -1.87 0.39
C VAL A 187 8.20 -1.43 -0.49
N VAL A 188 7.07 -2.10 -0.37
CA VAL A 188 5.78 -1.70 -0.94
C VAL A 188 4.90 -1.21 0.20
N MET A 189 4.37 0.01 0.09
CA MET A 189 3.51 0.62 1.09
C MET A 189 2.21 1.02 0.43
N CYS A 190 1.11 0.42 0.86
CA CYS A 190 -0.22 0.60 0.29
C CYS A 190 -1.17 1.14 1.35
N GLY A 191 -2.22 1.81 0.92
CA GLY A 191 -3.32 2.14 1.79
C GLY A 191 -4.11 3.36 1.37
N ASP A 192 -5.09 3.69 2.21
CA ASP A 192 -5.84 4.93 2.18
C ASP A 192 -5.13 5.96 3.06
N PHE A 193 -4.56 6.98 2.43
CA PHE A 193 -3.80 8.06 3.07
C PHE A 193 -4.70 9.27 3.37
N ASN A 194 -5.96 9.22 2.95
CA ASN A 194 -7.04 10.19 3.16
C ASN A 194 -6.83 11.63 2.63
N ASP A 195 -5.62 12.02 2.19
CA ASP A 195 -5.38 13.35 1.64
C ASP A 195 -4.11 13.40 0.77
N ILE A 196 -4.26 13.69 -0.54
CA ILE A 196 -3.15 13.83 -1.49
C ILE A 196 -2.34 15.11 -1.31
N TYR A 197 -2.96 16.15 -0.74
CA TYR A 197 -2.29 17.43 -0.50
C TYR A 197 -1.62 17.48 0.88
N ASP A 198 -1.74 16.40 1.66
CA ASP A 198 -1.08 16.29 2.94
C ASP A 198 0.45 16.16 2.77
N PRO A 199 1.26 16.87 3.57
CA PRO A 199 2.71 16.67 3.64
C PRO A 199 3.15 15.21 3.85
N VAL A 200 2.27 14.35 4.35
CA VAL A 200 2.45 12.90 4.39
C VAL A 200 2.97 12.36 3.06
N HIS A 201 2.37 12.76 1.93
CA HIS A 201 2.78 12.28 0.61
C HIS A 201 4.24 12.67 0.34
N ASN A 202 4.59 13.94 0.57
CA ASN A 202 5.94 14.44 0.39
C ASN A 202 6.95 13.74 1.31
N LEU A 203 6.59 13.52 2.57
CA LEU A 203 7.43 12.81 3.52
C LEU A 203 7.75 11.39 3.05
N VAL A 204 6.75 10.66 2.51
CA VAL A 204 6.96 9.33 1.94
C VAL A 204 7.94 9.40 0.75
N LEU A 205 7.77 10.36 -0.16
CA LEU A 205 8.67 10.56 -1.29
C LEU A 205 10.11 10.93 -0.86
N GLU A 206 10.27 11.79 0.13
CA GLU A 206 11.56 12.18 0.71
C GLU A 206 12.31 10.98 1.30
N HIS A 207 11.58 9.95 1.76
CA HIS A 207 12.16 8.69 2.23
C HIS A 207 12.48 7.69 1.10
N GLY A 208 12.48 8.16 -0.16
CA GLY A 208 12.90 7.41 -1.34
C GLY A 208 11.84 6.49 -1.92
N PHE A 209 10.59 6.60 -1.46
CA PHE A 209 9.46 5.94 -2.10
C PHE A 209 9.03 6.71 -3.35
N ARG A 210 8.37 6.01 -4.27
CA ARG A 210 7.73 6.57 -5.46
C ARG A 210 6.32 6.03 -5.57
N SER A 211 5.37 6.85 -6.01
CA SER A 211 4.02 6.37 -6.34
C SER A 211 4.09 5.47 -7.56
N VAL A 212 3.67 4.22 -7.41
CA VAL A 212 3.61 3.25 -8.51
C VAL A 212 2.64 3.72 -9.59
N PHE A 213 1.51 4.31 -9.19
CA PHE A 213 0.53 4.81 -10.16
C PHE A 213 1.12 5.94 -11.01
N SER A 214 1.79 6.91 -10.37
CA SER A 214 2.43 8.02 -11.07
C SER A 214 3.61 7.58 -11.93
N ASP A 215 4.43 6.64 -11.45
CA ASP A 215 5.53 6.08 -12.24
C ASP A 215 5.05 5.39 -13.53
N VAL A 216 3.88 4.72 -13.48
CA VAL A 216 3.30 4.03 -14.64
C VAL A 216 2.56 4.98 -15.57
N HIS A 217 1.83 5.96 -15.04
CA HIS A 217 0.91 6.80 -15.82
C HIS A 217 1.42 8.23 -16.07
N GLY A 218 2.57 8.61 -15.52
CA GLY A 218 3.14 9.95 -15.58
C GLY A 218 2.40 11.00 -14.72
N ARG A 219 1.46 10.56 -13.87
CA ARG A 219 0.66 11.41 -12.96
C ARG A 219 -0.02 10.56 -11.90
N GLU A 220 -0.40 11.18 -10.78
CA GLU A 220 -1.23 10.52 -9.78
C GLU A 220 -2.66 10.22 -10.28
N ALA A 221 -3.30 9.27 -9.60
CA ALA A 221 -4.73 9.00 -9.76
C ALA A 221 -5.53 10.20 -9.25
N LYS A 222 -6.51 10.65 -10.04
CA LYS A 222 -7.36 11.80 -9.65
C LYS A 222 -8.48 11.40 -8.69
N ILE A 223 -8.99 10.18 -8.86
CA ILE A 223 -10.16 9.67 -8.16
C ILE A 223 -9.87 8.22 -7.79
N THR A 224 -9.87 7.96 -6.49
CA THR A 224 -9.82 6.61 -5.90
C THR A 224 -10.93 6.43 -4.87
N HIS A 225 -11.51 7.53 -4.38
CA HIS A 225 -12.57 7.54 -3.39
C HIS A 225 -13.61 8.64 -3.70
N CYS A 226 -14.87 8.36 -3.38
CA CYS A 226 -15.93 9.37 -3.33
C CYS A 226 -16.39 9.48 -1.88
N ASN A 227 -16.12 10.62 -1.25
CA ASN A 227 -16.36 10.78 0.19
C ASN A 227 -17.85 11.03 0.52
N HIS A 228 -18.17 11.10 1.80
CA HIS A 228 -19.55 11.36 2.28
C HIS A 228 -20.13 12.72 1.85
N ASN A 229 -19.30 13.64 1.35
CA ASN A 229 -19.71 14.93 0.78
C ASN A 229 -19.82 14.87 -0.76
N ASN A 230 -19.87 13.67 -1.36
CA ASN A 230 -19.87 13.44 -2.81
C ASN A 230 -18.67 14.09 -3.54
N SER A 231 -17.54 14.26 -2.85
CA SER A 231 -16.32 14.79 -3.46
C SER A 231 -15.45 13.64 -3.96
N GLU A 232 -15.06 13.72 -5.23
CA GLU A 232 -14.14 12.79 -5.87
C GLU A 232 -12.69 13.16 -5.51
N VAL A 233 -11.96 12.25 -4.87
CA VAL A 233 -10.60 12.48 -4.37
C VAL A 233 -9.69 11.30 -4.66
N GLY A 234 -8.40 11.57 -4.89
CA GLY A 234 -7.36 10.54 -4.96
C GLY A 234 -6.68 10.43 -3.61
N VAL A 235 -6.95 9.38 -2.85
CA VAL A 235 -6.44 9.18 -1.48
C VAL A 235 -5.79 7.82 -1.27
N ASP A 236 -5.94 6.92 -2.24
CA ASP A 236 -5.37 5.58 -2.20
C ASP A 236 -4.07 5.54 -2.99
N PHE A 237 -3.02 5.03 -2.35
CA PHE A 237 -1.70 4.97 -2.95
C PHE A 237 -1.10 3.57 -2.82
N ILE A 238 -0.29 3.22 -3.82
CA ILE A 238 0.71 2.16 -3.72
C ILE A 238 2.06 2.82 -3.97
N PHE A 239 2.85 2.95 -2.92
CA PHE A 239 4.21 3.45 -2.96
C PHE A 239 5.20 2.28 -3.01
N ALA A 240 6.29 2.45 -3.76
CA ALA A 240 7.38 1.50 -3.78
C ALA A 240 8.73 2.20 -3.59
N ARG A 241 9.58 1.61 -2.74
CA ARG A 241 11.00 1.96 -2.61
C ARG A 241 11.83 0.79 -3.09
N ILE A 242 12.31 0.86 -4.33
CA ILE A 242 13.17 -0.15 -4.94
C ILE A 242 14.60 0.35 -4.83
N ARG A 243 15.45 -0.30 -4.02
CA ARG A 243 16.88 -0.02 -3.78
C ARG A 243 17.26 1.46 -3.93
N SER A 244 17.40 2.19 -2.82
CA SER A 244 18.10 3.48 -2.86
C SER A 244 19.50 3.25 -3.42
N LYS A 245 19.81 3.84 -4.58
CA LYS A 245 21.20 4.11 -4.95
C LYS A 245 21.72 5.22 -4.04
N HIS A 246 21.83 4.99 -2.74
CA HIS A 246 22.76 5.80 -1.97
C HIS A 246 24.14 5.28 -2.28
N SER A 247 24.79 6.02 -3.18
CA SER A 247 26.23 6.01 -3.29
C SER A 247 26.81 6.03 -1.89
N SER A 248 27.70 5.09 -1.60
CA SER A 248 28.69 5.20 -0.55
C SER A 248 29.54 6.45 -0.79
N ARG A 249 29.01 7.63 -0.51
CA ARG A 249 29.79 8.85 -0.30
C ARG A 249 29.77 9.09 1.20
N SER A 250 30.74 8.46 1.85
CA SER A 250 31.35 8.96 3.07
C SER A 250 31.48 10.48 2.94
N GLN A 251 30.67 11.23 3.69
CA GLN A 251 30.96 12.63 3.94
C GLN A 251 32.14 12.66 4.93
N ARG A 252 33.36 12.70 4.39
CA ARG A 252 34.47 13.31 5.13
C ARG A 252 34.30 14.83 5.04
N PRO A 253 34.45 15.58 6.16
CA PRO A 253 34.44 17.03 6.09
C PRO A 253 35.75 17.49 5.45
N THR A 254 35.69 17.94 4.21
CA THR A 254 36.80 18.68 3.59
C THR A 254 36.39 20.13 3.48
N THR A 255 36.94 20.93 4.40
CA THR A 255 37.10 22.36 4.24
C THR A 255 37.93 22.65 2.98
N ARG A 256 37.38 23.41 2.02
CA ARG A 256 38.09 24.46 1.28
C ARG A 256 37.20 25.17 0.27
N PHE A 257 37.31 26.50 0.30
CA PHE A 257 36.81 27.47 -0.66
C PHE A 257 37.26 27.15 -2.10
N SER A 258 36.37 27.36 -3.09
CA SER A 258 36.44 28.50 -4.03
C SER A 258 35.69 28.27 -5.36
N LYS A 259 34.99 29.34 -5.77
CA LYS A 259 34.69 29.89 -7.11
C LYS A 259 33.96 29.07 -8.19
N ALA A 260 32.96 29.77 -8.72
CA ALA A 260 32.08 29.46 -9.84
C ALA A 260 32.78 29.30 -11.20
N ARG A 261 32.15 28.51 -12.08
CA ARG A 261 32.01 28.79 -13.52
C ARG A 261 30.96 27.87 -14.18
N SER A 262 30.60 28.27 -15.39
CA SER A 262 29.31 28.17 -16.08
C SER A 262 29.19 27.07 -17.15
N ALA A 263 27.93 26.78 -17.49
CA ALA A 263 27.35 26.54 -18.83
C ALA A 263 27.42 25.16 -19.54
N SER A 264 26.20 24.71 -19.91
CA SER A 264 25.71 24.34 -21.26
C SER A 264 25.59 22.88 -21.72
N SER A 265 24.38 22.58 -22.26
CA SER A 265 24.00 21.67 -23.37
C SER A 265 24.17 20.15 -23.17
N SER A 266 23.37 19.22 -23.71
CA SER A 266 22.14 19.17 -24.54
C SER A 266 21.74 17.68 -24.72
N SER A 267 20.45 17.34 -24.54
CA SER A 267 19.53 16.45 -25.34
C SER A 267 19.98 15.09 -25.95
N PRO A 268 19.09 14.22 -26.50
CA PRO A 268 17.77 13.69 -26.08
C PRO A 268 17.76 12.13 -26.03
N ARG A 269 16.67 11.48 -25.58
CA ARG A 269 16.37 10.11 -26.07
C ARG A 269 14.90 9.67 -25.88
N ALA A 270 14.28 9.42 -27.05
CA ALA A 270 13.39 8.33 -27.43
C ALA A 270 12.31 7.86 -26.43
N ALA A 271 11.06 8.24 -26.74
CA ALA A 271 9.86 7.62 -26.19
C ALA A 271 9.47 6.40 -27.03
N THR A 272 9.36 5.24 -26.37
CA THR A 272 8.74 4.03 -26.94
C THR A 272 7.37 3.85 -26.30
N TYR A 273 6.33 3.92 -27.13
CA TYR A 273 4.93 3.71 -26.78
C TYR A 273 4.69 2.28 -26.26
N CYS A 274 3.94 2.15 -25.16
CA CYS A 274 3.26 0.91 -24.79
C CYS A 274 1.79 1.24 -24.45
N ARG A 275 0.87 0.68 -25.24
CA ARG A 275 -0.59 0.84 -25.12
C ARG A 275 -1.11 -0.08 -24.00
N ALA A 276 -1.95 0.45 -23.11
CA ALA A 276 -2.86 -0.37 -22.30
C ALA A 276 -4.20 0.36 -22.15
N ALA A 277 -5.28 -0.36 -22.44
CA ALA A 277 -6.64 0.16 -22.56
C ALA A 277 -7.33 0.27 -21.19
N SER A 278 -8.02 1.37 -20.93
CA SER A 278 -8.99 1.47 -19.83
C SER A 278 -10.41 1.48 -20.41
N ARG A 279 -11.23 0.51 -19.97
CA ARG A 279 -12.69 0.57 -20.12
C ARG A 279 -13.27 0.98 -18.78
N THR A 280 -13.73 2.21 -18.69
CA THR A 280 -14.62 2.66 -17.61
C THR A 280 -16.04 2.26 -17.98
N ARG A 281 -16.67 1.37 -17.20
CA ARG A 281 -18.12 1.27 -17.14
C ARG A 281 -18.56 1.80 -15.78
N ARG A 282 -19.34 2.86 -15.84
CA ARG A 282 -20.12 3.39 -14.72
C ARG A 282 -21.16 2.34 -14.33
N ALA A 283 -21.30 2.09 -13.04
CA ALA A 283 -22.54 1.65 -12.43
C ALA A 283 -23.01 2.79 -11.54
#